data_AF-A0A0F3NKQ0-F1
#
_entry.id   AF-A0A0F3NKQ0-F1
#
_cell.length_a   1.000
_cell.length_b   1.000
_cell.length_c   1.000
_cell.angle_alpha   90.00
_cell.angle_beta   90.00
_cell.angle_gamma   90.00
#
_symmetry.space_group_name_H-M   'P 1'
#
loop_
_entity.id
_entity.type
_entity.pdbx_description
1 polymer ?
#
loop_
_entity_poly.entity_id
_entity_poly.type
_entity_poly.pdbx_seq_one_letter_code
_entity_poly.pdbx_strand_id
1 'polypeptide(L)'
;MVLKKDGRMEPFDKQKLLTSIMLATNKRPVTHAQINMVLSKILYKFESVKEDVIPARVIGEIVKNNLLVLDKVAYIRFVSVYMDFSDADDFCSLVEKIKEGSDK
;
A
#
# COMPACT_ATOMS: atom_id res chain seq x y z
N MET A 1 5.40 16.71 2.46
CA MET A 1 5.83 15.91 3.63
C MET A 1 4.86 14.75 3.87
N VAL A 2 5.28 13.74 4.61
CA VAL A 2 4.47 12.59 5.02
C VAL A 2 4.30 12.60 6.54
N LEU A 3 3.06 12.64 7.02
CA LEU A 3 2.74 12.46 8.43
C LEU A 3 2.64 10.97 8.76
N LYS A 4 3.55 10.47 9.59
CA LYS A 4 3.60 9.08 10.08
C LYS A 4 2.56 8.82 11.16
N LYS A 5 2.32 7.53 11.42
CA LYS A 5 1.37 7.06 12.43
C LYS A 5 1.73 7.55 13.85
N ASP A 6 3.02 7.66 14.15
CA ASP A 6 3.57 8.17 15.41
C ASP A 6 3.57 9.71 15.51
N GLY A 7 2.99 10.41 14.53
CA GLY A 7 2.94 11.87 14.47
C GLY A 7 4.19 12.52 13.88
N ARG A 8 5.26 11.77 13.58
CA ARG A 8 6.45 12.35 12.95
C ARG A 8 6.18 12.77 11.51
N MET A 9 6.84 13.83 11.07
CA MET A 9 6.81 14.29 9.68
C MET A 9 8.15 14.01 9.01
N GLU A 10 8.11 13.35 7.85
CA GLU A 10 9.31 13.10 7.04
C GLU A 10 9.10 13.59 5.59
N PRO A 11 10.16 13.92 4.84
CA PRO A 11 10.07 14.10 3.40
C PRO A 11 9.50 12.86 2.73
N PHE A 12 8.71 13.05 1.67
CA PHE A 12 8.25 11.91 0.88
C PHE A 12 9.43 11.28 0.15
N ASP A 13 9.67 10.00 0.42
CA ASP A 13 10.72 9.21 -0.22
C ASP A 13 10.10 8.23 -1.22
N LYS A 14 10.23 8.56 -2.50
CA LYS A 14 9.76 7.73 -3.62
C LYS A 14 10.45 6.36 -3.64
N GLN A 15 11.74 6.30 -3.33
CA GLN A 15 12.54 5.07 -3.39
C GLN A 15 12.14 4.10 -2.28
N LYS A 16 11.86 4.63 -1.08
CA LYS A 16 11.30 3.86 0.04
C LYS A 16 9.95 3.23 -0.32
N LEU A 17 9.07 4.01 -0.95
CA LEU A 17 7.77 3.51 -1.40
C LEU A 17 7.90 2.44 -2.50
N LEU A 18 8.73 2.69 -3.51
CA LEU A 18 9.00 1.72 -4.58
C LEU A 18 9.52 0.40 -4.01
N THR A 19 10.50 0.46 -3.11
CA THR A 19 11.05 -0.73 -2.44
C THR A 19 9.97 -1.51 -1.69
N SER A 20 9.09 -0.82 -0.98
CA SER A 20 7.98 -1.45 -0.25
C SER A 20 6.99 -2.17 -1.19
N ILE A 21 6.63 -1.55 -2.32
CA ILE A 21 5.74 -2.16 -3.31
C ILE A 21 6.43 -3.37 -3.96
N MET A 22 7.70 -3.22 -4.37
CA MET A 22 8.50 -4.29 -4.97
C MET A 22 8.62 -5.52 -4.07
N LEU A 23 8.77 -5.31 -2.76
CA LEU A 23 8.82 -6.39 -1.79
C LEU A 23 7.50 -7.16 -1.73
N ALA A 24 6.37 -6.44 -1.69
CA ALA A 24 5.05 -7.05 -1.69
C ALA A 24 4.76 -7.83 -2.98
N THR A 25 5.20 -7.33 -4.13
CA THR A 25 4.99 -7.94 -5.45
C THR A 25 6.06 -8.96 -5.85
N ASN A 26 7.01 -9.29 -4.97
CA ASN A 26 8.10 -10.20 -5.32
C ASN A 26 7.59 -11.60 -5.70
N LYS A 27 8.03 -12.11 -6.86
CA LYS A 27 7.59 -13.39 -7.46
C LYS A 27 6.07 -13.46 -7.70
N ARG A 28 5.42 -12.32 -7.92
CA ARG A 28 4.00 -12.22 -8.28
C ARG A 28 3.87 -11.79 -9.75
N PRO A 29 2.74 -12.07 -10.41
CA PRO A 29 2.49 -11.64 -11.79
C PRO A 29 2.14 -10.14 -11.86
N VAL A 30 3.00 -9.28 -11.29
CA VAL A 30 2.84 -7.82 -11.30
C VAL A 30 4.05 -7.22 -12.02
N THR A 31 3.79 -6.52 -13.12
CA THR A 31 4.81 -5.93 -13.98
C THR A 31 5.36 -4.62 -13.40
N HIS A 32 6.58 -4.26 -13.78
CA HIS A 32 7.15 -2.95 -13.44
C HIS A 32 6.29 -1.77 -13.91
N ALA A 33 5.63 -1.90 -15.08
CA ALA A 33 4.72 -0.88 -15.59
C ALA A 33 3.53 -0.66 -14.64
N GLN A 34 2.93 -1.74 -14.12
CA GLN A 34 1.85 -1.65 -13.12
C GLN A 34 2.33 -1.01 -11.82
N ILE A 35 3.53 -1.36 -11.33
CA ILE A 35 4.12 -0.74 -10.13
C ILE A 35 4.34 0.76 -10.35
N ASN A 36 4.89 1.15 -11.49
CA ASN A 36 5.09 2.55 -11.86
C ASN A 36 3.76 3.30 -11.96
N MET A 37 2.68 2.67 -12.45
CA MET A 37 1.35 3.28 -12.45
C MET A 37 0.88 3.60 -11.02
N VAL A 38 1.07 2.69 -10.06
CA VAL A 38 0.71 2.94 -8.65
C VAL A 38 1.52 4.10 -8.08
N LEU A 39 2.83 4.14 -8.35
CA LEU A 39 3.71 5.24 -7.92
C LEU A 39 3.27 6.58 -8.52
N SER A 40 2.98 6.64 -9.81
CA SER A 40 2.53 7.86 -10.48
C SER A 40 1.22 8.39 -9.90
N LYS A 41 0.26 7.52 -9.55
CA LYS A 41 -0.99 7.93 -8.87
C LYS A 41 -0.70 8.61 -7.52
N ILE A 42 0.28 8.10 -6.78
CA ILE A 42 0.68 8.68 -5.49
C ILE A 42 1.39 10.02 -5.70
N LEU A 43 2.32 10.11 -6.65
CA LEU A 43 2.99 11.36 -7.00
C LEU A 43 2.01 12.44 -7.44
N TYR A 44 1.05 12.10 -8.30
CA TYR A 44 -0.02 13.00 -8.70
C TYR A 44 -0.88 13.45 -7.50
N LYS A 45 -1.08 12.58 -6.50
CA LYS A 45 -1.74 12.98 -5.25
C LYS A 45 -0.93 14.00 -4.47
N PHE A 46 0.40 13.92 -4.47
CA PHE A 46 1.26 14.96 -3.89
C PHE A 46 1.19 16.28 -4.66
N GLU A 47 1.12 16.24 -5.98
CA GLU A 47 1.04 17.44 -6.82
C GLU A 47 -0.33 18.14 -6.75
N SER A 48 -1.41 17.37 -6.58
CA SER A 48 -2.79 17.88 -6.57
C SER A 48 -3.27 18.42 -5.21
N VAL A 49 -2.61 18.03 -4.12
CA VAL A 49 -2.98 18.47 -2.78
C VAL A 49 -2.29 19.81 -2.50
N LYS A 50 -3.10 20.84 -2.21
CA LYS A 50 -2.59 22.17 -1.80
C LYS A 50 -1.93 22.15 -0.41
N GLU A 51 -2.21 21.14 0.38
CA GLU A 51 -1.63 20.94 1.70
C GLU A 51 -0.24 20.30 1.58
N ASP A 52 0.76 20.87 2.26
CA ASP A 52 2.15 20.37 2.21
C ASP A 52 2.35 19.01 2.90
N VAL A 53 1.30 18.39 3.42
CA VAL A 53 1.38 17.23 4.30
C VAL A 53 0.34 16.18 3.92
N ILE A 54 0.80 14.96 3.63
CA ILE A 54 -0.07 13.81 3.37
C ILE A 54 0.11 12.76 4.45
N PRO A 55 -0.97 12.26 5.10
CA PRO A 55 -0.85 11.15 6.04
C PRO A 55 -0.35 9.87 5.35
N ALA A 56 0.57 9.15 5.99
CA ALA A 56 1.09 7.87 5.51
C ALA A 56 -0.03 6.84 5.26
N ARG A 57 -1.10 6.90 6.05
CA ARG A 57 -2.31 6.09 5.87
C ARG A 57 -2.94 6.30 4.49
N VAL A 58 -3.01 7.53 3.98
CA VAL A 58 -3.56 7.82 2.65
C VAL A 58 -2.72 7.16 1.56
N ILE A 59 -1.39 7.20 1.67
CA ILE A 59 -0.47 6.55 0.73
C ILE A 59 -0.67 5.03 0.77
N GLY A 60 -0.73 4.45 1.96
CA GLY A 60 -0.96 3.02 2.17
C GLY A 60 -2.29 2.55 1.57
N GLU A 61 -3.37 3.32 1.73
CA GLU A 61 -4.66 3.02 1.11
C GLU A 61 -4.60 3.02 -0.42
N ILE A 62 -3.91 3.99 -1.03
CA ILE A 62 -3.73 4.03 -2.49
C ILE A 62 -2.99 2.78 -2.96
N VAL A 63 -1.87 2.41 -2.33
CA VAL A 63 -1.12 1.21 -2.70
C VAL A 63 -1.97 -0.04 -2.54
N LYS A 64 -2.59 -0.21 -1.36
CA LYS A 64 -3.44 -1.34 -1.02
C LYS A 64 -4.55 -1.53 -2.06
N ASN A 65 -5.30 -0.47 -2.39
CA ASN A 65 -6.42 -0.57 -3.32
C ASN A 65 -5.97 -0.95 -4.74
N ASN A 66 -4.81 -0.47 -5.19
CA ASN A 66 -4.27 -0.90 -6.48
C ASN A 66 -3.76 -2.34 -6.43
N LEU A 67 -3.08 -2.75 -5.35
CA LEU A 67 -2.61 -4.13 -5.20
C LEU A 67 -3.77 -5.14 -5.10
N LEU A 68 -4.89 -4.77 -4.48
CA LEU A 68 -6.09 -5.63 -4.41
C LEU A 68 -6.57 -6.06 -5.81
N VAL A 69 -6.50 -5.13 -6.77
CA VAL A 69 -6.88 -5.35 -8.16
C VAL A 69 -5.79 -6.11 -8.92
N LEU A 70 -4.51 -5.79 -8.67
CA LEU A 70 -3.38 -6.38 -9.39
C LEU A 70 -3.09 -7.82 -8.97
N ASP A 71 -3.02 -8.07 -7.66
CA ASP A 71 -2.68 -9.38 -7.10
C ASP A 71 -3.05 -9.45 -5.60
N LYS A 72 -4.00 -10.33 -5.25
CA LYS A 72 -4.48 -10.51 -3.88
C LYS A 72 -3.38 -10.92 -2.88
N VAL A 73 -2.38 -11.69 -3.33
CA VAL A 73 -1.27 -12.12 -2.46
C VAL A 73 -0.32 -10.95 -2.16
N ALA A 74 -0.01 -10.13 -3.16
CA ALA A 74 0.77 -8.91 -2.99
C ALA A 74 0.04 -7.91 -2.07
N TYR A 75 -1.28 -7.79 -2.23
CA TYR A 75 -2.13 -7.04 -1.30
C TYR A 75 -1.94 -7.52 0.15
N ILE A 76 -2.09 -8.83 0.42
CA ILE A 76 -1.96 -9.38 1.78
C ILE A 76 -0.58 -9.07 2.37
N ARG A 77 0.49 -9.28 1.59
CA ARG A 77 1.87 -9.00 2.01
C ARG A 77 2.13 -7.52 2.31
N PHE A 78 1.52 -6.63 1.53
CA PHE A 78 1.65 -5.19 1.79
C PHE A 78 0.88 -4.80 3.05
N VAL A 79 -0.36 -5.26 3.17
CA VAL A 79 -1.24 -4.95 4.30
C VAL A 79 -0.68 -5.52 5.60
N SER A 80 0.01 -6.66 5.58
CA SER A 80 0.62 -7.23 6.78
C SER A 80 1.76 -6.43 7.39
N VAL A 81 2.36 -5.51 6.63
CA VAL A 81 3.36 -4.56 7.16
C VAL A 81 2.70 -3.23 7.52
N TYR A 82 1.62 -2.88 6.84
CA TYR A 82 0.93 -1.61 7.02
C TYR A 82 -0.10 -1.61 8.16
N MET A 83 -0.77 -2.74 8.41
CA MET A 83 -1.62 -2.95 9.57
C MET A 83 -0.73 -3.38 10.74
N ASP A 84 -0.96 -2.80 11.92
CA ASP A 84 -0.35 -3.27 13.17
C ASP A 84 -1.03 -4.58 13.58
N PHE A 85 -0.76 -5.65 12.85
CA PHE A 85 -1.24 -6.97 13.23
C PHE A 85 -0.61 -7.35 14.57
N SER A 86 -1.49 -7.66 15.52
CA SER A 86 -1.11 -7.97 16.89
C SER A 86 -0.96 -9.48 17.08
N ASP A 87 -1.72 -10.26 16.32
CA ASP A 87 -1.78 -11.71 16.41
C ASP A 87 -2.06 -12.37 15.04
N ALA A 88 -2.09 -13.70 15.05
CA ALA A 88 -2.39 -14.50 13.86
C ALA A 88 -3.87 -14.42 13.45
N ASP A 89 -4.78 -14.09 14.38
CA ASP A 89 -6.22 -14.03 14.13
C ASP A 89 -6.58 -12.82 13.26
N ASP A 90 -5.89 -11.70 13.44
CA ASP A 90 -5.96 -10.54 12.56
C ASP A 90 -5.62 -10.91 11.11
N PHE A 91 -4.60 -11.76 10.92
CA PHE A 91 -4.18 -12.21 9.61
C PHE A 91 -5.20 -13.17 8.98
N CYS A 92 -5.70 -14.14 9.75
CA CYS A 92 -6.77 -15.04 9.32
C CYS A 92 -8.00 -14.25 8.88
N SER A 93 -8.43 -13.28 9.68
CA SER A 93 -9.56 -12.40 9.38
C SER A 93 -9.37 -11.61 8.07
N LEU A 94 -8.15 -11.14 7.79
CA LEU A 94 -7.85 -10.49 6.51
C LEU A 94 -8.01 -11.46 5.34
N VAL A 95 -7.48 -12.67 5.46
CA VAL A 95 -7.54 -13.68 4.40
C VAL A 95 -8.99 -14.10 4.13
N GLU A 96 -9.79 -14.29 5.17
CA GLU A 96 -11.21 -14.60 5.06
C GLU A 96 -11.98 -13.50 4.32
N LYS A 97 -11.79 -12.23 4.69
CA LYS A 97 -12.40 -11.08 3.98
C LYS A 97 -12.07 -11.06 2.49
N ILE A 98 -10.83 -11.40 2.14
CA ILE A 98 -10.38 -11.44 0.74
C ILE A 98 -10.99 -12.63 -0.02
N LYS A 99 -11.21 -13.75 0.67
CA LYS A 99 -11.89 -14.92 0.12
C LYS A 99 -13.37 -14.63 -0.13
N GLU A 100 -14.07 -14.04 0.83
CA GLU A 100 -15.49 -13.67 0.69
C GLU A 100 -15.71 -12.60 -0.39
N GLY A 101 -14.81 -11.62 -0.51
CA GLY A 101 -14.84 -10.61 -1.57
C GLY A 101 -14.43 -11.13 -2.95
N SER A 102 -14.01 -12.40 -3.06
CA SER A 102 -13.62 -13.03 -4.33
C SER A 102 -14.68 -13.91 -4.97
N ASP A 103 -15.75 -14.23 -4.24
CA ASP A 103 -16.88 -15.06 -4.68
C ASP A 103 -18.09 -14.24 -5.17
N LYS A 104 -17.90 -12.93 -5.47
CA LYS A 104 -18.93 -12.05 -6.05
C LYS A 104 -18.49 -11.48 -7.39
#